data_AF-A0A653TN69-F1
#
_entry.id   AF-A0A653TN69-F1
#
_cell.length_a   1.000
_cell.length_b   1.000
_cell.length_c   1.000
_cell.angle_alpha   90.00
_cell.angle_beta   90.00
_cell.angle_gamma   90.00
#
_symmetry.space_group_name_H-M   'P 1'
#
loop_
_entity.id
_entity.type
_entity.pdbx_description
1 polymer ?
#
loop_
_entity_poly.entity_id
_entity_poly.type
_entity_poly.pdbx_seq_one_letter_code
_entity_poly.pdbx_strand_id
1 'polypeptide(L)'
;MAVKIRLKRLGKIRAPYYRIVVADSRTKRDGRVLEEIGQYHPTEEPSVIKIESERALYWLGVGAQPTEQVAALLKLTGDWAKFKGEKDTESKVKVAEPKQAFQVDSSKKAVLKPKSEKTAPAAKADDAETADETTEA
;
A
#
# COMPACT_ATOMS: atom_id res chain seq x y z
N MET A 1 -3.23 10.94 27.00
CA MET A 1 -2.75 11.43 25.70
C MET A 1 -1.54 10.59 25.34
N ALA A 2 -1.71 9.57 24.50
CA ALA A 2 -0.64 8.65 24.16
C ALA A 2 -0.68 8.36 22.67
N VAL A 3 0.47 8.52 22.00
CA VAL A 3 0.64 8.14 20.60
C VAL A 3 0.90 6.64 20.55
N LYS A 4 0.16 5.93 19.69
CA LYS A 4 0.27 4.48 19.51
C LYS A 4 0.60 4.14 18.07
N ILE A 5 1.41 3.10 17.89
CA ILE A 5 1.62 2.47 16.59
C ILE A 5 0.66 1.28 16.49
N ARG A 6 -0.28 1.36 15.54
CA ARG A 6 -1.39 0.40 15.43
C ARG A 6 -1.66 0.03 13.97
N LEU A 7 -2.43 -1.05 13.79
CA LEU A 7 -2.90 -1.48 12.47
C LEU A 7 -4.22 -0.80 12.13
N LYS A 8 -4.24 -0.03 11.04
CA LYS A 8 -5.45 0.48 10.40
C LYS A 8 -5.96 -0.55 9.41
N ARG A 9 -7.23 -0.94 9.51
CA ARG A 9 -7.80 -1.99 8.64
C ARG A 9 -8.36 -1.36 7.37
N LEU A 10 -7.94 -1.91 6.24
CA LEU A 10 -8.42 -1.63 4.90
C LEU A 10 -8.79 -2.96 4.21
N GLY A 11 -9.25 -2.85 2.97
CA GLY A 11 -9.62 -4.00 2.16
C GLY A 11 -11.07 -4.41 2.32
N LYS A 12 -11.41 -5.56 1.72
CA LYS A 12 -12.77 -6.08 1.62
C LYS A 12 -13.01 -7.19 2.65
N ILE A 13 -14.26 -7.64 2.74
CA ILE A 13 -14.58 -8.85 3.50
C ILE A 13 -13.71 -10.02 3.02
N ARG A 14 -13.14 -10.78 3.96
CA ARG A 14 -12.22 -11.93 3.71
C ARG A 14 -10.89 -11.60 3.00
N ALA A 15 -10.57 -10.33 2.74
CA ALA A 15 -9.25 -9.92 2.27
C ALA A 15 -8.81 -8.65 3.03
N PRO A 16 -8.37 -8.81 4.29
CA PRO A 16 -7.91 -7.69 5.10
C PRO A 16 -6.54 -7.20 4.63
N TYR A 17 -6.41 -5.89 4.47
CA TYR A 17 -5.16 -5.19 4.26
C TYR A 17 -4.90 -4.28 5.45
N TYR A 18 -3.67 -4.23 5.97
CA TYR A 18 -3.36 -3.37 7.10
C TYR A 18 -2.30 -2.33 6.73
N ARG A 19 -2.51 -1.10 7.18
CA ARG A 19 -1.46 -0.08 7.25
C ARG A 19 -0.95 0.02 8.67
N ILE A 20 0.36 0.08 8.81
CA ILE A 20 1.01 0.34 10.09
C ILE A 20 1.05 1.85 10.25
N VAL A 21 0.26 2.37 11.18
CA VAL A 21 0.02 3.81 11.33
C VAL A 21 0.34 4.28 12.73
N VAL A 22 0.80 5.52 12.81
CA VAL A 22 0.99 6.24 14.05
C VAL A 22 -0.21 7.16 14.28
N ALA A 23 -0.88 7.03 15.42
CA ALA A 23 -2.07 7.82 15.74
C ALA A 23 -2.23 8.03 17.25
N ASP A 24 -2.95 9.09 17.65
CA ASP A 24 -3.37 9.26 19.05
C ASP A 24 -4.33 8.12 19.44
N SER A 25 -4.11 7.55 20.62
CA SER A 25 -4.89 6.48 21.23
C SER A 25 -6.42 6.66 21.20
N ARG A 26 -6.92 7.91 21.26
CA ARG A 26 -8.35 8.24 21.34
C ARG A 26 -9.03 8.24 19.97
N THR A 27 -8.26 8.26 18.89
CA THR A 27 -8.83 8.28 17.54
C THR A 27 -9.42 6.92 17.18
N LYS A 28 -10.50 6.90 16.39
CA LYS A 28 -11.10 5.67 15.84
C LYS A 28 -10.07 4.87 15.04
N ARG A 29 -10.17 3.53 15.02
CA ARG A 29 -9.23 2.61 14.33
C ARG A 29 -8.87 3.09 12.92
N ASP A 30 -9.89 3.41 12.12
CA ASP A 30 -9.72 3.77 10.70
C ASP A 30 -9.76 5.28 10.45
N GLY A 31 -9.66 6.09 11.52
CA GLY A 31 -9.76 7.54 11.46
C GLY A 31 -8.49 8.25 10.96
N ARG A 32 -8.37 9.52 11.38
CA ARG A 32 -7.19 10.37 11.12
C ARG A 32 -5.94 9.77 11.76
N VAL A 33 -4.87 9.77 10.99
CA VAL A 33 -3.53 9.29 11.38
C VAL A 33 -2.55 10.46 11.34
N LEU A 34 -1.47 10.36 12.11
CA LEU A 34 -0.36 11.31 12.04
C LEU A 34 0.54 10.94 10.85
N GLU A 35 0.89 9.66 10.76
CA GLU A 35 1.81 9.15 9.74
C GLU A 35 1.53 7.67 9.45
N GLU A 36 1.80 7.26 8.21
CA GLU A 36 1.77 5.86 7.78
C GLU A 36 3.21 5.38 7.58
N ILE A 37 3.66 4.44 8.41
CA ILE A 37 5.07 4.00 8.45
C ILE A 37 5.29 2.63 7.78
N GLY A 38 4.22 2.04 7.25
CA GLY A 38 4.32 0.73 6.63
C GLY A 38 2.99 0.07 6.28
N GLN A 39 3.09 -1.16 5.79
CA GLN A 39 1.98 -2.01 5.39
C GLN A 39 2.21 -3.46 5.81
N TYR A 40 1.10 -4.13 6.09
CA TYR A 40 1.06 -5.54 6.45
C TYR A 40 -0.08 -6.25 5.71
N HIS A 41 0.27 -7.29 4.96
CA HIS A 41 -0.67 -8.11 4.21
C HIS A 41 -0.60 -9.58 4.66
N PRO A 42 -1.51 -10.04 5.54
CA PRO A 42 -1.46 -11.40 6.06
C PRO A 42 -1.97 -12.47 5.11
N THR A 43 -2.77 -12.13 4.09
CA THR A 43 -3.36 -13.15 3.20
C THR A 43 -2.46 -13.54 2.02
N GLU A 44 -1.23 -13.04 1.98
CA GLU A 44 -0.21 -13.49 1.04
C GLU A 44 0.70 -14.50 1.75
N GLU A 45 1.14 -15.52 1.02
CA GLU A 45 2.15 -16.49 1.47
C GLU A 45 3.40 -16.33 0.62
N PRO A 46 4.53 -15.85 1.17
CA PRO A 46 4.71 -15.30 2.52
C PRO A 46 4.06 -13.92 2.74
N SER A 47 3.75 -13.59 3.99
CA SER A 47 3.08 -12.32 4.34
C SER A 47 3.96 -11.12 4.00
N VAL A 48 3.39 -10.16 3.26
CA VAL A 48 4.11 -8.93 2.90
C VAL A 48 4.14 -7.99 4.09
N ILE A 49 5.35 -7.68 4.53
CA ILE A 49 5.64 -6.71 5.59
C ILE A 49 6.61 -5.69 5.02
N LYS A 50 6.18 -4.43 4.96
CA LYS A 50 7.05 -3.32 4.59
C LYS A 50 6.96 -2.27 5.67
N ILE A 51 8.08 -1.94 6.29
CA ILE A 51 8.18 -0.94 7.35
C ILE A 51 9.32 0.00 6.97
N GLU A 52 9.08 1.30 7.10
CA GLU A 52 10.13 2.30 6.97
C GLU A 52 10.90 2.38 8.29
N SER A 53 12.05 1.71 8.35
CA SER A 53 12.84 1.55 9.58
C SER A 53 13.20 2.88 10.25
N GLU A 54 13.57 3.91 9.48
CA GLU A 54 13.96 5.22 10.02
C GLU A 54 12.81 5.89 10.78
N ARG A 55 11.62 5.90 10.18
CA ARG A 55 10.42 6.49 10.78
C ARG A 55 9.93 5.66 11.97
N ALA A 56 9.99 4.34 11.87
CA ALA A 56 9.66 3.45 12.98
C ALA A 56 10.54 3.74 14.21
N LEU A 57 11.86 3.85 14.02
CA LEU A 57 12.81 4.15 15.10
C LEU A 57 12.58 5.55 15.70
N TYR A 58 12.32 6.56 14.88
CA TYR A 58 11.97 7.91 15.36
C TYR A 58 10.75 7.88 16.28
N TRP A 59 9.66 7.24 15.83
CA TRP A 59 8.42 7.19 16.60
C TRP A 59 8.57 6.39 17.91
N LEU A 60 9.35 5.31 17.90
CA LEU A 60 9.71 4.59 19.11
C LEU A 60 10.55 5.47 20.07
N GLY A 61 11.47 6.27 19.53
CA GLY A 61 12.30 7.21 20.29
C GLY A 61 11.51 8.32 21.00
N VAL A 62 10.47 8.86 20.35
CA VAL A 62 9.57 9.86 20.97
C VAL A 62 8.55 9.22 21.94
N GLY A 63 8.62 7.91 22.16
CA GLY A 63 7.81 7.20 23.15
C GLY A 63 6.48 6.65 22.61
N ALA A 64 6.30 6.54 21.29
CA ALA A 64 5.11 5.92 20.72
C ALA A 64 5.03 4.44 21.17
N GLN A 65 3.85 4.04 21.64
CA GLN A 65 3.64 2.69 22.18
C GLN A 65 3.08 1.76 21.08
N PRO A 66 3.82 0.71 20.66
CA PRO A 66 3.30 -0.24 19.69
C PRO A 66 2.23 -1.14 20.32
N THR A 67 1.22 -1.51 19.52
CA THR A 67 0.27 -2.58 19.87
C THR A 67 0.92 -3.96 19.73
N GLU A 68 0.37 -4.99 20.39
CA GLU A 68 0.97 -6.34 20.44
C GLU A 68 1.33 -6.91 19.06
N GLN A 69 0.41 -6.83 18.10
CA GLN A 69 0.63 -7.30 16.74
C GLN A 69 1.72 -6.49 16.02
N VAL A 70 1.74 -5.17 16.21
CA VAL A 70 2.79 -4.31 15.64
C VAL A 70 4.15 -4.62 16.27
N ALA A 71 4.20 -4.88 17.58
CA ALA A 71 5.43 -5.28 18.24
C ALA A 71 5.96 -6.61 17.69
N ALA A 72 5.09 -7.57 17.35
CA ALA A 72 5.49 -8.80 16.68
C ALA A 72 6.08 -8.54 15.28
N LEU A 73 5.47 -7.64 14.50
CA LEU A 73 5.99 -7.23 13.19
C LEU A 73 7.36 -6.53 13.30
N LEU A 74 7.51 -5.60 14.24
CA LEU A 74 8.78 -4.90 14.48
C LEU A 74 9.90 -5.83 14.95
N LYS A 75 9.57 -6.87 15.72
CA LYS A 75 10.52 -7.95 16.07
C LYS A 75 10.92 -8.76 14.85
N LEU A 76 9.98 -9.07 13.97
CA LEU A 76 10.26 -9.84 12.76
C LEU A 76 11.12 -9.06 11.75
N THR A 77 10.89 -7.76 11.61
CA THR A 77 11.70 -6.87 10.77
C THR A 77 13.04 -6.53 11.41
N GLY A 78 13.17 -6.66 12.73
CA GLY A 78 14.39 -6.36 13.49
C GLY A 78 14.49 -4.91 13.98
N ASP A 79 13.52 -4.05 13.64
CA ASP A 79 13.48 -2.66 14.09
C ASP A 79 13.34 -2.54 15.62
N TRP A 80 12.69 -3.52 16.25
CA TRP A 80 12.58 -3.56 17.71
C TRP A 80 13.93 -3.84 18.41
N ALA A 81 14.74 -4.74 17.85
CA ALA A 81 16.08 -5.04 18.37
C ALA A 81 17.01 -3.83 18.20
N LYS A 82 16.97 -3.20 17.01
CA LYS A 82 17.67 -1.93 16.73
C LYS A 82 17.30 -0.83 17.73
N PHE A 83 16.01 -0.67 18.04
CA PHE A 83 15.55 0.32 19.03
C PHE A 83 16.08 0.04 20.44
N LYS A 84 16.22 -1.23 20.82
CA LYS A 84 16.74 -1.64 22.13
C LYS A 84 18.28 -1.64 22.22
N GLY A 85 18.98 -1.34 21.12
CA GLY A 85 20.44 -1.29 21.10
C GLY A 85 21.11 -2.65 20.96
N GLU A 86 20.34 -3.71 20.66
CA GLU A 86 20.85 -5.04 20.38
C GLU A 86 21.29 -5.11 18.91
N LYS A 87 22.54 -5.54 18.68
CA LYS A 87 23.19 -5.49 17.35
C LYS A 87 22.84 -6.67 16.45
N ASP A 88 22.20 -7.71 16.96
CA ASP A 88 21.78 -8.88 16.17
C ASP A 88 20.48 -8.57 15.44
N THR A 89 20.60 -7.93 14.26
CA THR A 89 19.44 -7.58 13.45
C THR A 89 19.31 -8.48 12.23
N GLU A 90 18.73 -9.66 12.44
CA GLU A 90 18.28 -10.48 11.31
C GLU A 90 16.80 -10.20 11.05
N SER A 91 16.51 -9.50 9.94
CA SER A 91 15.15 -9.36 9.42
C SER A 91 14.66 -10.71 8.92
N LYS A 92 13.85 -11.42 9.71
CA LYS A 92 13.27 -12.74 9.37
C LYS A 92 12.01 -12.63 8.49
N VAL A 93 11.88 -11.54 7.73
CA VAL A 93 10.76 -11.36 6.80
C VAL A 93 10.99 -12.25 5.59
N LYS A 94 10.11 -13.23 5.40
CA LYS A 94 10.13 -14.08 4.21
C LYS A 94 9.66 -13.26 3.01
N VAL A 95 10.46 -13.20 1.95
CA VAL A 95 10.10 -12.51 0.71
C VAL A 95 9.51 -13.52 -0.26
N ALA A 96 8.36 -13.19 -0.85
CA ALA A 96 7.74 -14.03 -1.88
C ALA A 96 8.61 -14.04 -3.13
N GLU A 97 8.91 -15.23 -3.66
CA GLU A 97 9.62 -15.34 -4.93
C GLU A 97 8.80 -14.67 -6.05
N PRO A 98 9.45 -13.91 -6.96
CA PRO A 98 8.75 -13.24 -8.03
C PRO A 98 8.05 -14.28 -8.92
N LYS A 99 6.73 -14.15 -9.08
CA LYS A 99 5.98 -14.96 -10.05
C LYS A 99 6.65 -14.83 -11.42
N GLN A 100 7.07 -15.97 -11.98
CA GLN A 100 7.75 -16.03 -13.27
C GLN A 100 6.91 -15.30 -14.32
N ALA A 101 7.56 -14.41 -15.08
CA ALA A 101 6.93 -13.73 -16.19
C ALA A 101 6.39 -14.78 -17.17
N PHE A 102 5.10 -14.71 -17.48
CA PHE A 102 4.47 -15.58 -18.47
C PHE A 102 5.16 -15.39 -19.83
N GLN A 103 5.99 -16.36 -20.21
CA GLN A 103 6.53 -16.43 -21.56
C GLN A 103 5.47 -17.08 -22.45
N VAL A 104 5.08 -16.37 -23.52
CA VAL A 104 4.18 -16.92 -24.53
C VAL A 104 4.96 -17.98 -25.31
N ASP A 105 4.57 -19.25 -25.18
CA ASP A 105 5.09 -20.33 -26.02
C ASP A 105 4.69 -20.08 -27.49
N SER A 106 5.62 -19.55 -28.29
CA SER A 106 5.47 -19.33 -29.74
C SER A 106 5.31 -20.62 -30.56
N SER A 107 5.13 -21.78 -29.92
CA SER A 107 5.11 -23.11 -30.54
C SER A 107 3.74 -23.80 -30.50
N LYS A 108 2.68 -23.13 -30.02
CA LYS A 108 1.29 -23.61 -30.18
C LYS A 108 0.59 -22.83 -31.29
N LYS A 109 0.20 -23.57 -32.32
CA LYS A 109 -0.49 -23.17 -33.56
C LYS A 109 -1.47 -21.99 -33.38
N ALA A 110 -1.43 -21.12 -34.39
CA ALA A 110 -2.33 -19.99 -34.62
C ALA A 110 -3.79 -20.28 -34.22
N VAL A 111 -4.26 -19.53 -33.21
CA VAL A 111 -5.68 -19.33 -32.95
C VAL A 111 -6.02 -17.90 -33.36
N LEU A 112 -6.93 -17.84 -34.34
CA LEU A 112 -7.64 -16.70 -34.92
C LEU A 112 -7.29 -15.29 -34.40
N LYS A 113 -6.66 -14.50 -35.28
CA LYS A 113 -6.66 -13.03 -35.19
C LYS A 113 -8.12 -12.53 -35.16
N PRO A 114 -8.58 -11.78 -34.15
CA PRO A 114 -9.79 -10.99 -34.31
C PRO A 114 -9.54 -9.98 -35.43
N LYS A 115 -10.47 -9.99 -36.39
CA LYS A 115 -10.49 -9.14 -37.58
C LYS A 115 -10.39 -7.66 -37.17
N SER A 116 -9.39 -7.00 -37.71
CA SER A 116 -9.24 -5.55 -37.65
C SER A 116 -10.39 -4.84 -38.39
N GLU A 117 -10.65 -3.63 -37.93
CA GLU A 117 -11.34 -2.53 -38.62
C GLU A 117 -12.86 -2.62 -38.79
N LYS A 118 -13.56 -1.93 -37.88
CA LYS A 118 -14.71 -1.13 -38.26
C LYS A 118 -14.35 0.34 -38.08
N THR A 119 -14.10 0.96 -39.22
CA THR A 119 -13.97 2.37 -39.56
C THR A 119 -14.79 3.29 -38.66
N ALA A 120 -14.13 4.28 -38.05
CA ALA A 120 -14.77 5.49 -37.55
C ALA A 120 -15.16 6.35 -38.77
N PRO A 121 -16.44 6.70 -38.98
CA PRO A 121 -16.81 7.72 -39.93
C PRO A 121 -16.66 9.12 -39.32
N ALA A 122 -16.24 10.02 -40.19
CA ALA A 122 -15.93 11.41 -39.96
C ALA A 122 -17.11 12.27 -39.48
N ALA A 123 -16.73 13.32 -38.78
CA ALA A 123 -17.28 14.68 -38.74
C ALA A 123 -18.66 14.93 -39.37
N LYS A 124 -19.56 15.49 -38.56
CA LYS A 124 -20.47 16.57 -38.97
C LYS A 124 -20.27 17.75 -38.03
N ALA A 125 -20.08 18.90 -38.65
CA ALA A 125 -20.04 20.22 -38.05
C ALA A 125 -21.46 20.77 -37.85
N ASP A 126 -21.51 21.82 -37.02
CA ASP A 126 -22.51 22.89 -36.92
C ASP A 126 -23.91 22.56 -36.37
N ASP A 127 -24.24 23.11 -35.21
CA ASP A 127 -25.22 24.21 -35.10
C ASP A 127 -25.16 24.90 -33.71
N ALA A 128 -25.07 26.25 -33.72
CA ALA A 128 -25.68 27.23 -32.80
C ALA A 128 -25.37 27.17 -31.28
N GLU A 129 -25.16 28.26 -30.52
CA GLU A 129 -25.26 29.70 -30.72
C GLU A 129 -24.74 30.37 -29.42
N THR A 130 -24.28 31.60 -29.59
CA THR A 130 -23.76 32.59 -28.64
C THR A 130 -24.65 32.95 -27.44
N ALA A 131 -24.02 33.14 -26.27
CA ALA A 131 -24.30 34.06 -25.15
C ALA A 131 -23.66 33.43 -23.88
N ASP A 132 -22.83 34.05 -23.05
CA ASP A 132 -22.88 35.40 -22.51
C ASP A 132 -21.55 35.69 -21.76
N GLU A 133 -21.01 36.88 -21.98
CA GLU A 133 -20.25 37.77 -21.08
C GLU A 133 -19.07 37.30 -20.18
N THR A 134 -17.89 37.82 -20.55
CA THR A 134 -17.04 38.73 -19.75
C THR A 134 -16.18 38.17 -18.59
N THR A 135 -14.87 38.05 -18.82
CA THR A 135 -13.85 38.36 -17.79
C THR A 135 -12.48 38.67 -18.42
N GLU A 136 -12.14 39.95 -18.54
CA GLU A 136 -10.77 40.45 -18.45
C GLU A 136 -10.80 41.86 -17.83
N ALA A 137 -10.50 41.93 -16.53
CA ALA A 137 -9.84 43.03 -15.79
C ALA A 137 -9.71 42.63 -14.32
#